data_AF-A0A9J6DY17-F1
#
_entry.id   AF-A0A9J6DY17-F1
#
_cell.length_a   1.000
_cell.length_b   1.000
_cell.length_c   1.000
_cell.angle_alpha   90.00
_cell.angle_beta   90.00
_cell.angle_gamma   90.00
#
_symmetry.space_group_name_H-M   'P 1'
#
loop_
_entity.id
_entity.type
_entity.pdbx_description
1 polymer ?
#
loop_
_entity_poly.entity_id
_entity_poly.type
_entity_poly.pdbx_seq_one_letter_code
_entity_poly.pdbx_strand_id
1 'polypeptide(L)'
;MYGKYKAELGREKLYDNSVGCTLIFEARAGALRTLTYRSRFDQDPQVQAAICRCCSETNETAEHLILDCARLSPRPAEGTTLPQALGFAAEDHDANDATAVVTTKARLQMLWKATV
;
A
#
# COMPACT_ATOMS: atom_id res chain seq x y z
N MET A 1 9.82 5.64 7.20
CA MET A 1 8.42 6.10 7.33
C MET A 1 7.86 5.71 8.68
N TYR A 2 7.75 4.42 9.02
CA TYR A 2 7.21 3.93 10.30
C TYR A 2 7.75 4.62 11.57
N GLY A 3 9.08 4.70 11.76
CA GLY A 3 9.68 5.30 12.96
C GLY A 3 9.44 6.80 13.14
N LYS A 4 9.07 7.53 12.08
CA LYS A 4 8.69 8.95 12.17
C LYS A 4 7.29 9.13 12.78
N TYR A 5 6.41 8.16 12.57
CA TYR A 5 4.98 8.25 12.91
C TYR A 5 4.57 7.38 14.09
N LYS A 6 5.44 6.50 14.59
CA LYS A 6 5.18 5.69 15.79
C LYS A 6 5.92 6.27 16.99
N ALA A 7 5.25 7.17 17.72
CA ALA A 7 5.79 7.79 18.92
C ALA A 7 5.72 6.86 20.16
N GLU A 8 4.72 5.99 20.24
CA GLU A 8 4.47 5.14 21.40
C GLU A 8 4.39 3.64 21.07
N LEU A 9 4.78 2.82 22.04
CA LEU A 9 4.63 1.37 21.98
C LEU A 9 3.21 1.00 22.43
N GLY A 10 2.37 0.55 21.51
CA GLY A 10 0.99 0.19 21.81
C GLY A 10 0.36 -0.72 20.77
N ARG A 11 -0.85 -1.20 21.09
CA ARG A 11 -1.65 -2.05 20.20
C ARG A 11 -2.32 -1.19 19.14
N GLU A 12 -2.05 -1.49 17.87
CA GLU A 12 -2.70 -0.81 16.76
C GLU A 12 -4.00 -1.52 16.38
N LYS A 13 -5.11 -0.76 16.28
CA LYS A 13 -6.43 -1.29 15.89
C LYS A 13 -6.54 -1.60 14.40
N LEU A 14 -5.50 -1.29 13.64
CA LEU A 14 -5.43 -1.44 12.19
C LEU A 14 -5.42 -2.90 11.73
N TYR A 15 -4.90 -3.82 12.53
CA TYR A 15 -4.59 -5.17 12.08
C TYR A 15 -5.69 -6.18 12.45
N ASP A 16 -6.24 -6.83 11.43
CA ASP A 16 -7.34 -7.80 11.52
C ASP A 16 -6.93 -9.23 11.07
N ASN A 17 -5.62 -9.51 10.98
CA ASN A 17 -5.05 -10.77 10.49
C ASN A 17 -5.41 -11.15 9.04
N SER A 18 -6.03 -10.26 8.25
CA SER A 18 -6.20 -10.49 6.82
C SER A 18 -4.89 -10.33 6.05
N VAL A 19 -4.84 -10.90 4.84
CA VAL A 19 -3.73 -10.66 3.87
C VAL A 19 -3.52 -9.17 3.61
N GLY A 20 -4.61 -8.39 3.57
CA GLY A 20 -4.54 -6.94 3.41
C GLY A 20 -3.80 -6.24 4.56
N CYS A 21 -3.95 -6.76 5.78
CA CYS A 21 -3.20 -6.28 6.93
C CYS A 21 -1.71 -6.62 6.87
N THR A 22 -1.34 -7.79 6.34
CA THR A 22 0.06 -8.11 6.10
C THR A 22 0.67 -7.16 5.06
N LEU A 23 -0.04 -6.90 3.97
CA LEU A 23 0.45 -6.04 2.89
C LEU A 23 0.56 -4.57 3.31
N ILE A 24 -0.40 -4.05 4.10
CA ILE A 24 -0.30 -2.68 4.61
C ILE A 24 0.84 -2.55 5.63
N PHE A 25 1.12 -3.60 6.42
CA PHE A 25 2.30 -3.62 7.28
C PHE A 25 3.60 -3.53 6.47
N GLU A 26 3.73 -4.33 5.40
CA GLU A 26 4.88 -4.24 4.49
C GLU A 26 5.00 -2.83 3.88
N ALA A 27 3.88 -2.23 3.44
CA ALA A 27 3.88 -0.88 2.89
C ALA A 27 4.33 0.18 3.91
N ARG A 28 3.86 0.10 5.15
CA ARG A 28 4.27 0.99 6.25
C ARG A 28 5.75 0.86 6.60
N ALA A 29 6.28 -0.36 6.52
CA ALA A 29 7.70 -0.65 6.71
C ALA A 29 8.56 -0.22 5.52
N GLY A 30 7.96 0.12 4.37
CA GLY A 30 8.70 0.39 3.13
C GLY A 30 9.24 -0.87 2.46
N ALA A 31 8.65 -2.02 2.75
CA ALA A 31 9.04 -3.35 2.29
C ALA A 31 7.96 -4.02 1.40
N LEU A 32 6.96 -3.26 0.94
CA LEU A 32 5.97 -3.78 0.01
C LEU A 32 6.66 -4.29 -1.26
N ARG A 33 6.35 -5.54 -1.63
CA ARG A 33 7.02 -6.28 -2.71
C ARG A 33 6.55 -5.84 -4.10
N THR A 34 6.68 -4.56 -4.40
CA THR A 34 6.38 -4.02 -5.72
C THR A 34 7.46 -4.41 -6.72
N LEU A 35 7.17 -4.37 -8.03
CA LEU A 35 8.20 -4.66 -9.03
C LEU A 35 9.36 -3.66 -8.98
N THR A 36 9.12 -2.38 -8.69
CA THR A 36 10.20 -1.39 -8.48
C THR A 36 11.10 -1.73 -7.28
N TYR A 37 10.54 -2.38 -6.24
CA TYR A 37 11.36 -2.87 -5.13
C TYR A 37 12.16 -4.12 -5.55
N ARG A 38 11.49 -5.07 -6.20
CA ARG A 38 12.09 -6.35 -6.64
C ARG A 38 13.16 -6.18 -7.72
N SER A 39 13.03 -5.20 -8.61
CA SER A 39 14.01 -4.93 -9.68
C SER A 39 15.41 -4.60 -9.16
N ARG A 40 15.56 -4.30 -7.87
CA ARG A 40 16.88 -4.11 -7.24
C ARG A 40 17.64 -5.42 -7.06
N PHE A 41 16.95 -6.56 -7.08
CA PHE A 41 17.50 -7.87 -6.72
C PHE A 41 17.25 -8.96 -7.79
N ASP A 42 16.26 -8.77 -8.66
CA ASP A 42 15.81 -9.76 -9.63
C ASP A 42 16.10 -9.28 -11.06
N GLN A 43 16.92 -10.02 -11.81
CA GLN A 43 17.36 -9.67 -13.15
C GLN A 43 16.38 -10.09 -14.27
N ASP A 44 15.24 -10.69 -13.93
CA ASP A 44 14.22 -11.00 -14.92
C ASP A 44 13.80 -9.72 -15.68
N PRO A 45 13.84 -9.70 -17.03
CA PRO A 45 13.47 -8.53 -17.83
C PRO A 45 12.08 -7.97 -17.52
N GLN A 46 11.11 -8.82 -17.16
CA GLN A 46 9.76 -8.39 -16.80
C GLN A 46 9.75 -7.67 -15.45
N VAL A 47 10.59 -8.10 -14.50
CA VAL A 47 10.73 -7.46 -13.20
C VAL A 47 11.53 -6.16 -13.32
N GLN A 48 12.57 -6.15 -14.16
CA GLN A 48 13.40 -4.98 -14.45
C GLN A 48 12.63 -3.84 -15.12
N ALA A 49 11.67 -4.16 -16.01
CA ALA A 49 10.78 -3.16 -16.59
C ALA A 49 10.00 -2.39 -15.50
N ALA A 50 9.76 -3.04 -14.35
CA ALA A 50 9.08 -2.48 -13.18
C ALA A 50 7.70 -1.89 -13.49
N ILE A 51 7.08 -2.28 -14.60
CA ILE A 51 5.78 -1.77 -15.05
C ILE A 51 4.66 -2.44 -14.24
N CYS A 52 3.69 -1.64 -13.79
CA CYS A 52 2.55 -2.08 -13.00
C CYS A 52 1.84 -3.28 -13.61
N ARG A 53 1.75 -4.38 -12.86
CA ARG A 53 1.09 -5.61 -13.31
C ARG A 53 -0.42 -5.46 -13.52
N CYS A 54 -1.03 -4.43 -12.95
CA CYS A 54 -2.46 -4.19 -13.03
C CYS A 54 -2.87 -3.34 -14.23
N CYS A 55 -2.18 -2.21 -14.46
CA CYS A 55 -2.54 -1.25 -15.52
C CYS A 55 -1.58 -1.24 -16.70
N SER A 56 -0.36 -1.73 -16.55
CA SER A 56 0.67 -1.70 -17.60
C SER A 56 1.05 -0.30 -18.11
N GLU A 57 0.70 0.76 -17.38
CA GLU A 57 0.88 2.17 -17.83
C GLU A 57 2.09 2.86 -17.19
N THR A 58 2.39 2.56 -15.92
CA THR A 58 3.42 3.26 -15.13
C THR A 58 4.22 2.27 -14.29
N ASN A 59 5.26 2.76 -13.61
CA ASN A 59 6.04 1.94 -12.69
C ASN A 59 5.21 1.48 -11.49
N GLU A 60 5.39 0.21 -11.10
CA GLU A 60 4.78 -0.39 -9.93
C GLU A 60 5.46 0.08 -8.64
N THR A 61 5.10 1.27 -8.20
CA THR A 61 5.50 1.82 -6.90
C THR A 61 4.43 1.58 -5.85
N ALA A 62 4.81 1.67 -4.57
CA ALA A 62 3.83 1.57 -3.48
C ALA A 62 2.78 2.69 -3.59
N GLU A 63 3.22 3.90 -3.93
CA GLU A 63 2.36 5.06 -4.15
C GLU A 63 1.36 4.80 -5.29
N HIS A 64 1.83 4.30 -6.43
CA HIS A 64 0.95 3.97 -7.55
C HIS A 64 -0.09 2.91 -7.17
N LEU A 65 0.31 1.83 -6.50
CA LEU A 65 -0.63 0.77 -6.10
C LEU A 65 -1.67 1.27 -5.08
N ILE A 66 -1.24 2.10 -4.13
CA ILE A 66 -2.08 2.57 -3.03
C ILE A 66 -3.00 3.70 -3.50
N LEU A 67 -2.51 4.66 -4.28
CA LEU A 67 -3.21 5.90 -4.61
C LEU A 67 -3.75 5.92 -6.06
N ASP A 68 -2.91 5.56 -7.03
CA ASP A 68 -3.14 6.00 -8.43
C ASP A 68 -3.69 4.92 -9.36
N CYS A 69 -3.43 3.64 -9.07
CA CYS A 69 -3.71 2.56 -10.02
C CYS A 69 -5.21 2.44 -10.28
N ALA A 70 -5.65 2.84 -11.48
CA ALA A 70 -7.06 2.87 -11.88
C ALA A 70 -7.68 1.48 -12.02
N ARG A 71 -6.84 0.44 -12.14
CA ARG A 71 -7.27 -0.97 -12.27
C ARG A 71 -7.47 -1.67 -10.92
N LEU A 72 -7.11 -1.02 -9.82
CA LEU A 72 -7.38 -1.50 -8.48
C LEU A 72 -8.63 -0.81 -7.92
N SER A 73 -9.43 -1.57 -7.18
CA SER A 73 -10.67 -1.11 -6.54
C SER A 73 -10.65 -1.47 -5.04
N PRO A 74 -11.22 -0.65 -4.15
CA PRO A 74 -11.86 0.65 -4.41
C PRO A 74 -10.86 1.76 -4.76
N ARG A 75 -11.35 2.86 -5.36
CA ARG A 75 -10.53 4.06 -5.58
C ARG A 75 -10.41 4.84 -4.26
N PRO A 76 -9.21 5.30 -3.87
CA PRO A 76 -9.06 6.19 -2.72
C PRO A 76 -9.82 7.50 -2.92
N ALA A 77 -10.22 8.15 -1.83
CA ALA A 77 -10.84 9.47 -1.89
C ALA A 77 -9.86 10.49 -2.49
N GLU A 78 -10.38 11.46 -3.23
CA GLU A 78 -9.54 12.53 -3.81
C GLU A 78 -8.80 13.29 -2.70
N GLY A 79 -7.51 13.58 -2.94
CA GLY A 79 -6.65 14.23 -1.94
C GLY A 79 -6.12 13.32 -0.83
N THR A 80 -6.43 12.01 -0.84
CA THR A 80 -5.83 11.06 0.11
C THR A 80 -4.32 11.03 -0.05
N THR A 81 -3.59 11.36 1.02
CA THR A 81 -2.13 11.29 1.02
C THR A 81 -1.62 9.89 1.36
N LEU A 82 -0.40 9.55 0.95
CA LEU A 82 0.21 8.26 1.27
C LEU A 82 0.29 7.99 2.79
N PRO A 83 0.65 8.96 3.66
CA PRO A 83 0.59 8.77 5.10
C PRO A 83 -0.81 8.44 5.63
N GLN A 84 -1.87 9.11 5.14
CA GLN A 84 -3.25 8.82 5.53
C GLN A 84 -3.69 7.43 5.08
N ALA A 85 -3.42 7.06 3.83
CA ALA A 85 -3.72 5.73 3.28
C ALA A 85 -3.03 4.60 4.07
N LEU A 86 -1.86 4.88 4.63
CA LEU A 86 -1.09 3.96 5.47
C LEU A 86 -1.47 4.01 6.96
N GLY A 87 -2.38 4.91 7.36
CA GLY A 87 -2.81 5.06 8.75
C GLY A 87 -1.77 5.71 9.66
N PHE A 88 -0.97 6.64 9.14
CA PHE A 88 0.03 7.42 9.89
C PHE A 88 -0.47 8.80 10.32
N ALA A 89 -1.56 9.31 9.73
CA ALA A 89 -2.23 10.50 10.26
C ALA A 89 -2.90 10.10 11.57
N ALA A 90 -2.39 10.64 12.67
CA ALA A 90 -2.81 10.34 14.02
C ALA A 90 -2.70 11.64 14.82
N GLU A 91 -3.65 12.54 14.60
CA GLU A 91 -3.96 13.58 15.58
C GLU A 91 -5.45 13.56 15.93
N ASP A 92 -6.31 13.25 14.96
CA ASP A 92 -7.69 12.85 15.22
C ASP A 92 -7.97 11.54 14.47
N HIS A 93 -8.45 10.53 15.19
CA HIS A 93 -8.97 9.29 14.58
C HIS A 93 -10.29 9.59 13.86
N ASP A 94 -10.21 10.39 12.81
CA ASP A 94 -11.34 10.74 11.98
C ASP A 94 -11.76 9.53 11.15
N ALA A 95 -13.06 9.41 10.85
CA ALA A 95 -13.61 8.30 10.08
C ALA A 95 -12.94 8.16 8.69
N ASN A 96 -12.35 9.24 8.18
CA ASN A 96 -11.68 9.29 6.89
C ASN A 96 -10.39 8.44 6.87
N ASP A 97 -9.60 8.45 7.94
CA ASP A 97 -8.33 7.68 8.00
C ASP A 97 -8.59 6.18 8.11
N ALA A 98 -9.63 5.79 8.86
CA ALA A 98 -10.08 4.40 8.89
C ALA A 98 -10.54 3.93 7.50
N THR A 99 -11.24 4.79 6.76
CA THR A 99 -11.73 4.50 5.40
C THR A 99 -10.59 4.42 4.38
N ALA A 100 -9.59 5.30 4.47
CA ALA A 100 -8.41 5.30 3.61
C ALA A 100 -7.59 4.02 3.78
N VAL A 101 -7.43 3.55 5.02
CA VAL A 101 -6.74 2.29 5.30
C VAL A 101 -7.54 1.09 4.80
N VAL A 102 -8.85 1.03 5.06
CA VAL A 102 -9.70 -0.06 4.56
C VAL A 102 -9.63 -0.15 3.03
N THR A 103 -9.67 1.01 2.36
CA THR A 103 -9.48 1.12 0.90
C THR A 103 -8.12 0.56 0.49
N THR A 104 -7.04 0.97 1.15
CA THR A 104 -5.69 0.48 0.88
C THR A 104 -5.58 -1.03 1.04
N LYS A 105 -6.14 -1.60 2.13
CA LYS A 105 -6.16 -3.06 2.33
C LYS A 105 -6.86 -3.77 1.19
N ALA A 106 -8.04 -3.30 0.78
CA ALA A 106 -8.81 -3.92 -0.29
C ALA A 106 -8.07 -3.88 -1.64
N ARG A 107 -7.43 -2.75 -1.97
CA ARG A 107 -6.61 -2.60 -3.18
C ARG A 107 -5.42 -3.57 -3.19
N LEU A 108 -4.68 -3.64 -2.09
CA LEU A 108 -3.52 -4.54 -1.97
C LEU A 108 -3.94 -6.02 -1.98
N GLN A 109 -5.08 -6.36 -1.37
CA GLN A 109 -5.65 -7.71 -1.46
C GLN A 109 -6.03 -8.09 -2.89
N MET A 110 -6.61 -7.16 -3.65
CA MET A 110 -6.95 -7.38 -5.07
C MET A 110 -5.69 -7.64 -5.90
N LEU A 111 -4.64 -6.83 -5.72
CA LEU A 111 -3.34 -7.04 -6.34
C LEU A 111 -2.78 -8.43 -6.02
N TRP A 112 -2.80 -8.82 -4.74
CA TRP A 112 -2.30 -10.11 -4.29
C TRP A 112 -2.99 -11.28 -4.99
N LYS A 113 -4.32 -11.24 -5.08
CA LYS A 113 -5.12 -12.26 -5.77
C LYS A 113 -4.85 -12.33 -7.28
N ALA A 114 -4.39 -11.25 -7.89
CA ALA A 114 -4.08 -11.20 -9.32
C ALA A 114 -2.64 -11.63 -9.64
N THR A 115 -1.77 -11.79 -8.63
CA THR A 115 -0.33 -11.99 -8.82
C THR A 115 0.22 -13.26 -8.17
N VAL A 116 -0.59 -13.98 -7.40
CA VAL A 116 -0.31 -15.30 -6.80
C VAL A 116 -1.23 -16.33 -7.44
#